data_AF-A0A8B9CDU9-F1
#
_entry.id   AF-A0A8B9CDU9-F1
#
_cell.length_a   1.000
_cell.length_b   1.000
_cell.length_c   1.000
_cell.angle_alpha   90.00
_cell.angle_beta   90.00
_cell.angle_gamma   90.00
#
_symmetry.space_group_name_H-M   'P 1'
#
loop_
_entity.id
_entity.type
_entity.pdbx_description
1 polymer ?
#
loop_
_entity_poly.entity_id
_entity_poly.type
_entity_poly.pdbx_seq_one_letter_code
_entity_poly.pdbx_strand_id
1 'polypeptide(L)'
;MPAAGPPLPSPAYKSRPAARPPVCLSVRPFVGLSVRPSTRPSVHTPSTMSYSRSTVYSSSSRSGGSRRLAPLSSAASVYAGAGGSGSRISITRSSSLGSGFGAGYGAGYGASYGSSYGGSYGGGYGGSYGGSLLLSGSGVVQNEKETMQDLNERLATYLDKVRSLEQENRRLEVQIREHLAKKGPSTHDWSHYWEVIEDLRGKIFDSTVENARTVLQIDNARLAADDFRVKYEAELAIRMSVESDIAGLRKVIDDTNMARLQLEGEIEALKEELIFMRKNHEEEVRSLQAQVSGSGLTVEVDAPKAQDLGKVLAEIRAQYDALAQKNLEELEKQWGQQISESTIEITQSSKEVDTARSTVVDLRRSAQTLEIDLESLRNQNGALEGSLREVESRYALQMEQLNGLILRAEAELAQARGELQRQADEYQALLNVKSKLEAEIATYRQLLDGGEQLSLQDALDKESSSSTVRSSQRMLDGKVVTETKEVKVRVL
;
A
#
# COMPACT_ATOMS: atom_id res chain seq x y z
N MET A 1 -47.69 -63.18 -13.53
CA MET A 1 -47.53 -61.77 -13.09
C MET A 1 -46.11 -61.32 -13.38
N PRO A 2 -45.88 -60.04 -13.66
CA PRO A 2 -45.90 -59.32 -14.95
C PRO A 2 -44.63 -59.60 -15.80
N ALA A 3 -44.56 -59.57 -17.14
CA ALA A 3 -45.05 -58.67 -18.20
C ALA A 3 -44.21 -57.38 -18.40
N ALA A 4 -43.39 -57.40 -19.46
CA ALA A 4 -42.71 -56.33 -20.23
C ALA A 4 -41.24 -56.73 -20.49
N GLY A 5 -40.75 -57.11 -21.67
CA GLY A 5 -41.04 -56.68 -23.05
C GLY A 5 -39.82 -55.89 -23.57
N PRO A 6 -38.94 -56.43 -24.43
CA PRO A 6 -37.67 -55.80 -24.80
C PRO A 6 -37.85 -54.72 -25.90
N PRO A 7 -36.95 -53.73 -26.01
CA PRO A 7 -37.02 -52.71 -27.05
C PRO A 7 -36.24 -53.10 -28.31
N LEU A 8 -36.50 -52.35 -29.39
CA LEU A 8 -35.81 -52.19 -30.70
C LEU A 8 -36.70 -52.57 -31.90
N PRO A 9 -36.55 -51.95 -33.10
CA PRO A 9 -35.90 -50.68 -33.47
C PRO A 9 -36.74 -49.79 -34.46
N SER A 10 -36.36 -48.51 -34.59
CA SER A 10 -36.64 -47.65 -35.78
C SER A 10 -35.80 -48.11 -36.99
N PRO A 11 -36.03 -47.76 -38.29
CA PRO A 11 -36.59 -46.50 -38.83
C PRO A 11 -37.44 -46.60 -40.14
N ALA A 12 -38.14 -45.53 -40.54
CA ALA A 12 -38.41 -45.22 -41.97
C ALA A 12 -38.96 -43.79 -42.18
N TYR A 13 -38.33 -43.10 -43.13
CA TYR A 13 -38.68 -41.80 -43.73
C TYR A 13 -39.99 -41.83 -44.53
N LYS A 14 -40.78 -40.73 -44.51
CA LYS A 14 -41.10 -39.89 -45.70
C LYS A 14 -42.17 -38.81 -45.45
N SER A 15 -41.79 -37.58 -45.83
CA SER A 15 -42.55 -36.51 -46.51
C SER A 15 -43.81 -35.89 -45.87
N ARG A 16 -43.71 -34.59 -45.54
CA ARG A 16 -44.79 -33.60 -45.72
C ARG A 16 -44.21 -32.22 -46.12
N PRO A 17 -44.84 -31.48 -47.06
CA PRO A 17 -44.27 -30.27 -47.64
C PRO A 17 -44.69 -28.97 -46.93
N ALA A 18 -43.96 -27.92 -47.33
CA ALA A 18 -43.88 -26.57 -46.78
C ALA A 18 -45.19 -25.75 -46.73
N ALA A 19 -45.26 -24.90 -45.70
CA ALA A 19 -46.29 -23.90 -45.47
C ALA A 19 -46.07 -22.64 -46.34
N ARG A 20 -47.18 -22.10 -46.85
CA ARG A 20 -47.29 -20.85 -47.61
C ARG A 20 -47.19 -19.61 -46.71
N PRO A 21 -46.69 -18.47 -47.20
CA PRO A 21 -46.78 -17.18 -46.52
C PRO A 21 -48.17 -16.50 -46.69
N PRO A 22 -48.60 -15.64 -45.75
CA PRO A 22 -49.88 -14.96 -45.82
C PRO A 22 -49.90 -13.71 -46.70
N VAL A 23 -51.13 -13.35 -47.07
CA VAL A 23 -51.58 -12.51 -48.18
C VAL A 23 -51.66 -11.03 -47.80
N CYS A 24 -51.39 -10.18 -48.79
CA CYS A 24 -51.55 -8.72 -48.79
C CYS A 24 -52.96 -8.24 -48.40
N LEU A 25 -53.03 -7.23 -47.54
CA LEU A 25 -54.21 -6.39 -47.35
C LEU A 25 -53.94 -5.00 -47.91
N SER A 26 -54.76 -4.64 -48.90
CA SER A 26 -54.82 -3.34 -49.54
C SER A 26 -55.60 -2.35 -48.68
N VAL A 27 -55.01 -1.18 -48.42
CA VAL A 27 -55.72 -0.01 -47.87
C VAL A 27 -55.50 1.16 -48.85
N ARG A 28 -56.62 1.67 -49.38
CA ARG A 28 -56.70 2.84 -50.26
C ARG A 28 -56.63 4.13 -49.43
N PRO A 29 -55.95 5.21 -49.89
CA PRO A 29 -56.09 6.52 -49.29
C PRO A 29 -57.20 7.35 -49.94
N PHE A 30 -57.80 8.19 -49.11
CA PHE A 30 -58.89 9.13 -49.36
C PHE A 30 -58.31 10.52 -49.71
N VAL A 31 -59.09 11.31 -50.46
CA VAL A 31 -58.74 12.59 -51.10
C VAL A 31 -58.85 13.78 -50.12
N GLY A 32 -57.98 14.80 -50.23
CA GLY A 32 -58.26 16.12 -49.62
C GLY A 32 -57.11 17.15 -49.58
N LEU A 33 -57.17 18.11 -50.51
CA LEU A 33 -56.79 19.53 -50.49
C LEU A 33 -55.34 20.02 -50.21
N SER A 34 -54.89 20.88 -51.13
CA SER A 34 -53.69 21.71 -51.11
C SER A 34 -53.85 23.00 -50.30
N VAL A 35 -52.77 23.50 -49.68
CA VAL A 35 -52.34 24.92 -49.71
C VAL A 35 -50.80 24.96 -49.63
N ARG A 36 -50.17 25.75 -50.52
CA ARG A 36 -48.71 25.97 -50.64
C ARG A 36 -48.19 26.97 -49.58
N PRO A 37 -46.86 27.05 -49.37
CA PRO A 37 -46.20 28.33 -49.19
C PRO A 37 -45.22 28.68 -50.31
N SER A 38 -45.05 29.99 -50.41
CA SER A 38 -44.37 30.81 -51.41
C SER A 38 -42.85 30.64 -51.45
N THR A 39 -42.29 30.92 -52.63
CA THR A 39 -40.89 30.84 -53.02
C THR A 39 -40.11 32.17 -52.86
N ARG A 40 -38.86 32.03 -52.38
CA ARG A 40 -37.61 32.77 -52.76
C ARG A 40 -37.37 34.22 -52.26
N PRO A 41 -36.10 34.74 -52.33
CA PRO A 41 -34.85 34.12 -52.82
C PRO A 41 -33.61 34.19 -51.90
N SER A 42 -32.70 33.25 -52.16
CA SER A 42 -31.28 33.21 -51.77
C SER A 42 -30.42 34.11 -52.66
N VAL A 43 -29.46 34.84 -52.08
CA VAL A 43 -28.34 35.49 -52.79
C VAL A 43 -27.02 34.84 -52.37
N HIS A 44 -26.19 34.50 -53.35
CA HIS A 44 -24.89 33.85 -53.21
C HIS A 44 -23.77 34.81 -52.77
N THR A 45 -23.00 34.37 -51.76
CA THR A 45 -21.52 34.44 -51.56
C THR A 45 -20.82 35.82 -51.54
N PRO A 46 -19.81 36.03 -50.66
CA PRO A 46 -18.48 35.48 -50.94
C PRO A 46 -17.74 34.87 -49.73
N SER A 47 -16.75 34.05 -50.09
CA SER A 47 -15.70 33.46 -49.28
C SER A 47 -15.01 34.46 -48.34
N THR A 48 -14.84 34.09 -47.08
CA THR A 48 -13.91 34.77 -46.16
C THR A 48 -12.94 33.77 -45.54
N MET A 49 -11.67 34.13 -45.67
CA MET A 49 -10.46 33.40 -45.27
C MET A 49 -10.46 33.05 -43.78
N SER A 50 -10.02 31.83 -43.45
CA SER A 50 -9.63 31.46 -42.09
C SER A 50 -8.28 32.08 -41.76
N TYR A 51 -8.25 33.08 -40.89
CA TYR A 51 -7.02 33.55 -40.24
C TYR A 51 -6.71 32.67 -39.03
N SER A 52 -5.72 31.79 -39.16
CA SER A 52 -5.06 31.16 -38.02
C SER A 52 -4.16 32.20 -37.35
N ARG A 53 -4.63 32.75 -36.23
CA ARG A 53 -3.89 33.74 -35.43
C ARG A 53 -2.95 33.00 -34.48
N SER A 54 -1.68 32.86 -34.85
CA SER A 54 -0.61 32.57 -33.89
C SER A 54 -0.33 33.85 -33.08
N THR A 55 -0.50 33.79 -31.77
CA THR A 55 -0.08 34.87 -30.88
C THR A 55 1.05 34.34 -30.01
N VAL A 56 2.26 34.77 -30.37
CA VAL A 56 3.45 34.68 -29.54
C VAL A 56 3.38 35.83 -28.56
N TYR A 57 3.34 35.56 -27.26
CA TYR A 57 3.64 36.58 -26.25
C TYR A 57 4.84 36.14 -25.44
N SER A 58 5.98 36.72 -25.77
CA SER A 58 7.15 36.77 -24.92
C SER A 58 6.91 37.79 -23.82
N SER A 59 7.08 37.41 -22.57
CA SER A 59 7.40 38.35 -21.51
C SER A 59 8.49 37.75 -20.63
N SER A 60 9.59 38.48 -20.56
CA SER A 60 10.75 38.22 -19.72
C SER A 60 10.78 39.28 -18.62
N SER A 61 10.79 38.87 -17.35
CA SER A 61 11.70 39.40 -16.33
C SER A 61 11.54 38.74 -14.95
N ARG A 62 12.68 38.15 -14.54
CA ARG A 62 13.37 38.21 -13.24
C ARG A 62 12.81 37.54 -11.96
N SER A 63 13.62 36.54 -11.58
CA SER A 63 14.19 36.22 -10.25
C SER A 63 13.32 35.55 -9.19
N GLY A 64 13.74 34.33 -8.83
CA GLY A 64 13.31 33.60 -7.64
C GLY A 64 13.56 32.12 -7.86
N GLY A 65 14.71 31.60 -7.44
CA GLY A 65 15.14 30.24 -7.73
C GLY A 65 14.19 29.18 -7.19
N SER A 66 13.82 28.23 -8.04
CA SER A 66 13.30 26.92 -7.63
C SER A 66 13.67 25.89 -8.68
N ARG A 67 14.36 24.84 -8.22
CA ARG A 67 14.93 23.76 -9.02
C ARG A 67 13.79 23.02 -9.73
N ARG A 68 13.84 22.95 -11.06
CA ARG A 68 12.96 22.07 -11.86
C ARG A 68 13.44 20.63 -11.67
N LEU A 69 12.57 19.76 -11.17
CA LEU A 69 12.72 18.32 -11.29
C LEU A 69 12.37 17.94 -12.74
N ALA A 70 13.32 17.35 -13.47
CA ALA A 70 13.06 16.71 -14.76
C ALA A 70 12.38 15.35 -14.53
N PRO A 71 11.52 14.87 -15.44
CA PRO A 71 11.02 13.51 -15.37
C PRO A 71 12.17 12.54 -15.71
N LEU A 72 12.44 11.59 -14.81
CA LEU A 72 13.31 10.46 -15.14
C LEU A 72 12.53 9.50 -16.05
N SER A 73 12.96 9.37 -17.30
CA SER A 73 12.57 8.24 -18.16
C SER A 73 13.11 6.94 -17.56
N SER A 74 12.22 5.98 -17.28
CA SER A 74 12.59 4.61 -16.98
C SER A 74 12.25 3.74 -18.18
N ALA A 75 13.27 3.21 -18.86
CA ALA A 75 13.11 2.18 -19.87
C ALA A 75 13.35 0.82 -19.23
N ALA A 76 12.32 -0.04 -19.22
CA ALA A 76 12.45 -1.45 -18.85
C ALA A 76 12.76 -2.26 -20.11
N SER A 77 13.84 -3.03 -20.12
CA SER A 77 14.08 -4.07 -21.13
C SER A 77 13.90 -5.45 -20.51
N VAL A 78 13.16 -6.31 -21.20
CA VAL A 78 12.90 -7.71 -20.81
C VAL A 78 13.57 -8.59 -21.84
N TYR A 79 14.55 -9.40 -21.43
CA TYR A 79 15.10 -10.46 -22.26
C TYR A 79 14.52 -11.80 -21.81
N ALA A 80 13.72 -12.43 -22.68
CA ALA A 80 13.15 -13.75 -22.45
C ALA A 80 13.77 -14.74 -23.45
N GLY A 81 14.67 -15.59 -22.96
CA GLY A 81 15.18 -16.73 -23.71
C GLY A 81 14.17 -17.88 -23.70
N ALA A 82 13.92 -18.48 -24.86
CA ALA A 82 13.07 -19.65 -25.00
C ALA A 82 13.75 -20.88 -24.36
N GLY A 83 13.27 -21.28 -23.20
CA GLY A 83 13.74 -22.45 -22.46
C GLY A 83 13.44 -22.27 -20.97
N GLY A 84 12.35 -22.86 -20.50
CA GLY A 84 11.78 -22.61 -19.19
C GLY A 84 12.78 -22.75 -18.03
N SER A 85 13.16 -21.61 -17.45
CA SER A 85 13.40 -21.39 -16.01
C SER A 85 13.78 -19.92 -15.78
N GLY A 86 12.92 -19.18 -15.07
CA GLY A 86 13.26 -17.91 -14.39
C GLY A 86 13.44 -16.66 -15.25
N SER A 87 12.39 -15.84 -15.38
CA SER A 87 12.53 -14.42 -15.76
C SER A 87 13.19 -13.66 -14.61
N ARG A 88 14.33 -13.00 -14.84
CA ARG A 88 14.95 -12.09 -13.87
C ARG A 88 14.74 -10.65 -14.30
N ILE A 89 14.07 -9.87 -13.46
CA ILE A 89 13.93 -8.42 -13.60
C ILE A 89 15.11 -7.78 -12.87
N SER A 90 15.98 -7.09 -13.60
CA SER A 90 17.07 -6.30 -13.02
C SER A 90 16.66 -4.82 -13.03
N ILE A 91 16.47 -4.22 -11.86
CA ILE A 91 16.33 -2.77 -11.73
C ILE A 91 17.65 -2.23 -11.18
N THR A 92 18.42 -1.53 -12.01
CA THR A 92 19.58 -0.77 -11.54
C THR A 92 19.09 0.62 -11.12
N ARG A 93 19.06 0.89 -9.80
CA ARG A 93 18.83 2.26 -9.29
C ARG A 93 20.17 2.95 -9.10
N SER A 94 20.59 3.75 -10.07
CA SER A 94 21.67 4.73 -9.86
C SER A 94 21.08 5.94 -9.12
N SER A 95 21.28 6.00 -7.81
CA SER A 95 21.13 7.24 -7.04
C SER A 95 22.53 7.82 -6.81
N SER A 96 22.89 8.81 -7.63
CA SER A 96 24.09 9.60 -7.47
C SER A 96 23.80 10.84 -6.63
N LEU A 97 24.67 11.03 -5.61
CA LEU A 97 25.08 12.27 -4.95
C LEU A 97 24.10 13.00 -4.02
N GLY A 98 24.42 12.87 -2.72
CA GLY A 98 24.03 13.77 -1.64
C GLY A 98 24.81 13.43 -0.37
N SER A 99 26.07 13.87 -0.31
CA SER A 99 27.05 13.65 0.76
C SER A 99 26.61 14.13 2.15
N GLY A 100 26.85 13.31 3.17
CA GLY A 100 26.83 13.71 4.59
C GLY A 100 27.63 12.72 5.43
N PHE A 101 28.77 13.18 5.94
CA PHE A 101 29.69 12.49 6.86
C PHE A 101 28.96 11.94 8.09
N GLY A 102 29.32 10.72 8.52
CA GLY A 102 28.85 10.16 9.78
C GLY A 102 29.41 8.76 10.03
N ALA A 103 30.58 8.71 10.66
CA ALA A 103 31.23 7.50 11.12
C ALA A 103 30.36 6.77 12.16
N GLY A 104 30.22 5.45 12.00
CA GLY A 104 29.58 4.57 12.98
C GLY A 104 30.21 3.19 12.90
N TYR A 105 31.03 2.89 13.90
CA TYR A 105 31.73 1.62 14.10
C TYR A 105 30.77 0.42 14.11
N GLY A 106 31.18 -0.67 13.47
CA GLY A 106 30.47 -1.95 13.50
C GLY A 106 31.33 -3.04 12.88
N ALA A 107 32.32 -3.52 13.63
CA ALA A 107 33.16 -4.64 13.28
C ALA A 107 32.34 -5.93 13.10
N GLY A 108 32.63 -6.68 12.04
CA GLY A 108 32.00 -7.96 11.76
C GLY A 108 32.60 -8.65 10.54
N TYR A 109 33.91 -8.88 10.56
CA TYR A 109 34.59 -9.74 9.59
C TYR A 109 34.18 -11.20 9.85
N GLY A 110 33.20 -11.71 9.11
CA GLY A 110 32.90 -13.14 9.01
C GLY A 110 33.69 -13.76 7.86
N ALA A 111 34.99 -13.96 8.05
CA ALA A 111 35.81 -14.74 7.13
C ALA A 111 35.62 -16.24 7.44
N SER A 112 34.97 -16.94 6.53
CA SER A 112 34.89 -18.40 6.50
C SER A 112 36.27 -18.96 6.14
N TYR A 113 37.05 -19.37 7.14
CA TYR A 113 38.20 -20.25 6.97
C TYR A 113 37.87 -21.62 7.54
N GLY A 114 37.63 -22.57 6.65
CA GLY A 114 37.73 -23.99 6.97
C GLY A 114 39.20 -24.34 7.19
N SER A 115 39.51 -24.87 8.36
CA SER A 115 40.78 -25.55 8.64
C SER A 115 40.47 -26.77 9.49
N SER A 116 40.37 -27.89 8.79
CA SER A 116 40.50 -29.23 9.34
C SER A 116 42.00 -29.49 9.45
N TYR A 117 42.56 -29.47 10.66
CA TYR A 117 43.87 -30.06 10.98
C TYR A 117 43.96 -30.36 12.48
N GLY A 118 44.26 -31.62 12.79
CA GLY A 118 44.39 -32.19 14.13
C GLY A 118 44.14 -33.69 14.00
N GLY A 119 45.08 -34.52 13.54
CA GLY A 119 46.51 -34.49 13.83
C GLY A 119 46.80 -35.28 15.10
N SER A 120 46.37 -36.55 15.15
CA SER A 120 46.74 -37.51 16.20
C SER A 120 47.96 -38.30 15.73
N TYR A 121 49.13 -37.97 16.28
CA TYR A 121 50.35 -38.77 16.21
C TYR A 121 51.09 -38.68 17.56
N GLY A 122 51.27 -39.83 18.19
CA GLY A 122 52.07 -40.04 19.40
C GLY A 122 51.75 -41.46 19.92
N GLY A 123 52.52 -42.51 19.65
CA GLY A 123 53.94 -42.57 19.31
C GLY A 123 54.80 -42.78 20.56
N GLY A 124 54.52 -43.84 21.33
CA GLY A 124 55.28 -44.24 22.52
C GLY A 124 55.70 -45.70 22.42
N TYR A 125 56.92 -45.92 21.94
CA TYR A 125 57.61 -47.21 21.86
C TYR A 125 57.87 -47.77 23.27
N GLY A 126 57.44 -49.02 23.50
CA GLY A 126 57.85 -49.83 24.65
C GLY A 126 58.42 -51.15 24.16
N GLY A 127 59.74 -51.28 24.16
CA GLY A 127 60.44 -52.52 23.86
C GLY A 127 61.94 -52.39 23.97
N SER A 128 62.53 -53.01 25.00
CA SER A 128 63.92 -53.51 24.95
C SER A 128 64.30 -54.34 26.20
N TYR A 129 64.33 -55.65 26.00
CA TYR A 129 65.37 -56.64 26.31
C TYR A 129 66.09 -56.64 27.68
N GLY A 130 66.19 -57.85 28.26
CA GLY A 130 66.99 -58.16 29.45
C GLY A 130 68.44 -58.57 29.19
N GLY A 131 69.10 -58.97 30.28
CA GLY A 131 70.44 -59.60 30.35
C GLY A 131 71.22 -59.11 31.57
N SER A 132 71.12 -59.77 32.74
CA SER A 132 72.03 -60.83 33.23
C SER A 132 73.39 -60.31 33.74
N LEU A 133 73.67 -60.41 35.05
CA LEU A 133 74.91 -61.03 35.56
C LEU A 133 74.91 -61.28 37.10
N LEU A 134 75.00 -62.57 37.45
CA LEU A 134 75.77 -63.23 38.51
C LEU A 134 75.74 -62.74 39.99
N LEU A 135 75.14 -63.63 40.80
CA LEU A 135 75.65 -64.21 42.04
C LEU A 135 77.17 -64.01 42.34
N SER A 136 77.49 -63.31 43.43
CA SER A 136 78.48 -63.75 44.44
C SER A 136 78.51 -62.78 45.62
N GLY A 137 78.31 -63.33 46.83
CA GLY A 137 78.41 -62.57 48.08
C GLY A 137 79.84 -62.36 48.54
N SER A 138 80.09 -61.22 49.20
CA SER A 138 81.03 -61.05 50.32
C SER A 138 81.03 -59.59 50.77
N GLY A 139 80.93 -59.31 52.08
CA GLY A 139 81.33 -58.00 52.66
C GLY A 139 80.23 -57.14 53.30
N VAL A 140 79.60 -57.61 54.37
CA VAL A 140 78.50 -56.92 55.10
C VAL A 140 79.01 -55.89 56.16
N VAL A 141 80.19 -55.26 56.02
CA VAL A 141 80.67 -54.33 57.09
C VAL A 141 81.34 -53.02 56.59
N GLN A 142 81.34 -52.71 55.27
CA GLN A 142 81.82 -51.40 54.77
C GLN A 142 80.72 -50.47 54.22
N ASN A 143 79.50 -50.98 53.99
CA ASN A 143 78.42 -50.23 53.32
C ASN A 143 77.73 -49.16 54.19
N GLU A 144 77.72 -49.27 55.52
CA GLU A 144 76.99 -48.31 56.38
C GLU A 144 77.69 -46.94 56.49
N LYS A 145 79.02 -46.91 56.40
CA LYS A 145 79.79 -45.67 56.49
C LYS A 145 79.79 -44.87 55.19
N GLU A 146 79.91 -45.55 54.05
CA GLU A 146 79.80 -44.93 52.72
C GLU A 146 78.37 -44.44 52.44
N THR A 147 77.36 -45.21 52.85
CA THR A 147 75.96 -44.72 52.78
C THR A 147 75.72 -43.53 53.70
N MET A 148 76.25 -43.50 54.93
CA MET A 148 76.18 -42.31 55.80
C MET A 148 76.94 -41.10 55.25
N GLN A 149 78.04 -41.32 54.52
CA GLN A 149 78.78 -40.24 53.85
C GLN A 149 78.00 -39.70 52.64
N ASP A 150 77.43 -40.57 51.80
CA ASP A 150 76.58 -40.18 50.67
C ASP A 150 75.33 -39.42 51.13
N LEU A 151 74.69 -39.88 52.22
CA LEU A 151 73.57 -39.16 52.84
C LEU A 151 73.98 -37.79 53.40
N ASN A 152 75.15 -37.68 54.04
CA ASN A 152 75.65 -36.40 54.55
C ASN A 152 76.07 -35.45 53.40
N GLU A 153 76.63 -35.97 52.31
CA GLU A 153 76.95 -35.19 51.11
C GLU A 153 75.68 -34.72 50.40
N ARG A 154 74.64 -35.56 50.36
CA ARG A 154 73.32 -35.21 49.87
C ARG A 154 72.60 -34.19 50.76
N LEU A 155 72.79 -34.26 52.07
CA LEU A 155 72.29 -33.25 53.02
C LEU A 155 73.05 -31.92 52.87
N ALA A 156 74.38 -31.96 52.69
CA ALA A 156 75.18 -30.77 52.45
C ALA A 156 74.76 -30.07 51.14
N THR A 157 74.60 -30.82 50.06
CA THR A 157 74.10 -30.28 48.78
C THR A 157 72.66 -29.77 48.88
N TYR A 158 71.80 -30.42 49.68
CA TYR A 158 70.46 -29.90 49.97
C TYR A 158 70.49 -28.60 50.77
N LEU A 159 71.34 -28.49 51.80
CA LEU A 159 71.50 -27.27 52.59
C LEU A 159 72.07 -26.12 51.76
N ASP A 160 73.02 -26.39 50.86
CA ASP A 160 73.54 -25.38 49.93
C ASP A 160 72.48 -24.97 48.89
N LYS A 161 71.62 -25.91 48.48
CA LYS A 161 70.48 -25.59 47.61
C LYS A 161 69.43 -24.74 48.32
N VAL A 162 69.14 -25.02 49.59
CA VAL A 162 68.23 -24.20 50.40
C VAL A 162 68.80 -22.79 50.60
N ARG A 163 70.09 -22.66 50.90
CA ARG A 163 70.75 -21.35 51.05
C ARG A 163 70.73 -20.53 49.76
N SER A 164 71.01 -21.15 48.61
CA SER A 164 70.94 -20.46 47.31
C SER A 164 69.50 -20.05 46.97
N LEU A 165 68.51 -20.91 47.22
CA LEU A 165 67.10 -20.58 47.03
C LEU A 165 66.64 -19.46 47.96
N GLU A 166 67.04 -19.46 49.23
CA GLU A 166 66.74 -18.36 50.17
C GLU A 166 67.34 -17.04 49.70
N GLN A 167 68.56 -17.06 49.17
CA GLN A 167 69.21 -15.86 48.63
C GLN A 167 68.52 -15.35 47.36
N GLU A 168 68.12 -16.24 46.47
CA GLU A 168 67.32 -15.92 45.28
C GLU A 168 65.94 -15.38 45.67
N ASN A 169 65.27 -15.97 46.66
CA ASN A 169 63.96 -15.51 47.13
C ASN A 169 64.05 -14.11 47.73
N ARG A 170 65.06 -13.85 48.58
CA ARG A 170 65.32 -12.50 49.11
C ARG A 170 65.57 -11.47 48.00
N ARG A 171 66.31 -11.86 46.96
CA ARG A 171 66.56 -10.99 45.79
C ARG A 171 65.26 -10.71 45.04
N LEU A 172 64.44 -11.72 44.78
CA LEU A 172 63.15 -11.57 44.11
C LEU A 172 62.17 -10.70 44.92
N GLU A 173 62.11 -10.87 46.24
CA GLU A 173 61.30 -10.02 47.12
C GLU A 173 61.70 -8.54 47.05
N VAL A 174 63.00 -8.25 47.01
CA VAL A 174 63.50 -6.88 46.86
C VAL A 174 63.11 -6.32 45.49
N GLN A 175 63.25 -7.11 44.42
CA GLN A 175 62.83 -6.70 43.08
C GLN A 175 61.32 -6.46 42.98
N ILE A 176 60.50 -7.29 43.62
CA ILE A 176 59.04 -7.10 43.68
C ILE A 176 58.70 -5.81 44.42
N ARG A 177 59.33 -5.56 45.58
CA ARG A 177 59.13 -4.33 46.35
C ARG A 177 59.53 -3.09 45.54
N GLU A 178 60.66 -3.16 44.84
CA GLU A 178 61.12 -2.07 43.98
C GLU A 178 60.18 -1.83 42.78
N HIS A 179 59.66 -2.90 42.17
CA HIS A 179 58.68 -2.80 41.08
C HIS A 179 57.34 -2.21 41.54
N LEU A 180 56.88 -2.59 42.74
CA LEU A 180 55.66 -2.05 43.32
C LEU A 180 55.83 -0.59 43.73
N ALA A 181 57.00 -0.20 44.24
CA ALA A 181 57.30 1.20 44.54
C ALA A 181 57.41 2.08 43.28
N LYS A 182 57.95 1.53 42.18
CA LYS A 182 58.01 2.20 40.86
C LYS A 182 56.64 2.32 40.20
N LYS A 183 55.72 1.39 40.46
CA LYS A 183 54.29 1.57 40.16
C LYS A 183 53.70 2.56 41.17
N GLY A 184 53.93 3.86 40.94
CA GLY A 184 53.22 4.91 41.68
C GLY A 184 51.69 4.74 41.62
N PRO A 185 50.91 5.45 42.46
CA PRO A 185 49.46 5.33 42.46
C PRO A 185 48.92 5.64 41.06
N SER A 186 48.25 4.66 40.44
CA SER A 186 47.58 4.83 39.16
C SER A 186 46.27 5.62 39.34
N THR A 187 46.34 6.78 39.98
CA THR A 187 45.23 7.71 40.11
C THR A 187 45.33 8.69 38.95
N HIS A 188 44.81 8.30 37.80
CA HIS A 188 44.45 9.26 36.76
C HIS A 188 43.11 9.89 37.15
N ASP A 189 43.09 11.21 37.26
CA ASP A 189 41.89 11.97 37.59
C ASP A 189 41.04 12.14 36.33
N TRP A 190 40.03 11.28 36.18
CA TRP A 190 39.10 11.30 35.04
C TRP A 190 37.94 12.29 35.22
N SER A 191 37.94 13.08 36.30
CA SER A 191 36.86 13.97 36.71
C SER A 191 36.40 14.93 35.62
N HIS A 192 37.32 15.48 34.82
CA HIS A 192 36.98 16.41 33.74
C HIS A 192 36.14 15.77 32.61
N TYR A 193 36.32 14.46 32.34
CA TYR A 193 35.51 13.77 31.34
C TYR A 193 34.05 13.63 31.79
N TRP A 194 33.78 13.55 33.09
CA TRP A 194 32.42 13.49 33.61
C TRP A 194 31.64 14.78 33.34
N GLU A 195 32.26 15.94 33.53
CA GLU A 195 31.65 17.24 33.20
C GLU A 195 31.31 17.33 31.71
N VAL A 196 32.25 16.94 30.83
CA VAL A 196 32.03 16.95 29.37
C VAL A 196 30.93 15.95 28.97
N ILE A 197 30.87 14.77 29.60
CA ILE A 197 29.84 13.77 29.33
C ILE A 197 28.47 14.29 29.75
N GLU A 198 28.35 14.93 30.91
CA GLU A 198 27.08 15.52 31.36
C GLU A 198 26.63 16.67 30.46
N ASP A 199 27.55 17.56 30.05
CA ASP A 199 27.25 18.62 29.07
C ASP A 199 26.76 18.05 27.73
N LEU A 200 27.37 16.97 27.25
CA LEU A 200 26.95 16.28 26.02
C LEU A 200 25.58 15.61 26.19
N ARG A 201 25.31 15.00 27.34
CA ARG A 201 24.00 14.42 27.66
C ARG A 201 22.92 15.50 27.70
N GLY A 202 23.20 16.65 28.31
CA GLY A 202 22.31 17.82 28.31
C GLY A 202 21.99 18.29 26.90
N LYS A 203 23.01 18.47 26.05
CA LYS A 203 22.81 18.87 24.64
C LYS A 203 21.99 17.86 23.85
N ILE A 204 22.20 16.55 24.07
CA ILE A 204 21.40 15.50 23.42
C ILE A 204 19.95 15.59 23.88
N PHE A 205 19.72 15.80 25.18
CA PHE A 205 18.37 15.94 25.73
C PHE A 205 17.65 17.17 25.16
N ASP A 206 18.29 18.34 25.18
CA ASP A 206 17.73 19.57 24.63
C ASP A 206 17.41 19.42 23.14
N SER A 207 18.34 18.86 22.36
CA SER A 207 18.13 18.56 20.94
C SER A 207 16.97 17.57 20.71
N THR A 208 16.79 16.58 21.60
CA THR A 208 15.68 15.63 21.52
C THR A 208 14.34 16.32 21.79
N VAL A 209 14.27 17.22 22.77
CA VAL A 209 13.08 18.00 23.08
C VAL A 209 12.75 18.98 21.96
N GLU A 210 13.76 19.67 21.42
CA GLU A 210 13.59 20.55 20.25
C GLU A 210 13.11 19.78 19.03
N ASN A 211 13.67 18.61 18.75
CA ASN A 211 13.23 17.74 17.66
C ASN A 211 11.74 17.36 17.85
N ALA A 212 11.36 16.88 19.03
CA ALA A 212 9.96 16.57 19.33
C ALA A 212 9.04 17.78 19.12
N ARG A 213 9.45 18.99 19.54
CA ARG A 213 8.71 20.23 19.29
C ARG A 213 8.56 20.52 17.80
N THR A 214 9.62 20.37 17.00
CA THR A 214 9.56 20.58 15.55
C THR A 214 8.66 19.57 14.85
N VAL A 215 8.68 18.30 15.27
CA VAL A 215 7.78 17.26 14.75
C VAL A 215 6.32 17.63 15.01
N LEU A 216 5.99 18.09 16.23
CA LEU A 216 4.64 18.55 16.54
C LEU A 216 4.21 19.76 15.70
N GLN A 217 5.12 20.70 15.43
CA GLN A 217 4.83 21.83 14.55
C GLN A 217 4.59 21.40 13.10
N ILE A 218 5.34 20.40 12.61
CA ILE A 218 5.14 19.81 11.28
C ILE A 218 3.76 19.14 11.22
N ASP A 219 3.40 18.35 12.22
CA ASP A 219 2.10 17.68 12.26
C ASP A 219 0.95 18.68 12.36
N ASN A 220 1.09 19.74 13.17
CA ASN A 220 0.10 20.82 13.22
C ASN A 220 -0.06 21.54 11.87
N ALA A 221 1.05 21.86 11.20
CA ALA A 221 1.01 22.48 9.87
C ALA A 221 0.39 21.56 8.80
N ARG A 222 0.65 20.24 8.88
CA ARG A 222 0.03 19.24 8.00
C ARG A 222 -1.47 19.14 8.23
N LEU A 223 -1.92 19.04 9.47
CA LEU A 223 -3.34 19.01 9.81
C LEU A 223 -4.05 20.28 9.35
N ALA A 224 -3.45 21.46 9.53
CA ALA A 224 -4.00 22.71 9.03
C ALA A 224 -4.10 22.74 7.49
N ALA A 225 -3.08 22.22 6.79
CA ALA A 225 -3.10 22.12 5.33
C ALA A 225 -4.20 21.16 4.83
N ASP A 226 -4.37 20.01 5.49
CA ASP A 226 -5.44 19.06 5.17
C ASP A 226 -6.83 19.63 5.44
N ASP A 227 -7.02 20.37 6.54
CA ASP A 227 -8.25 21.09 6.84
C ASP A 227 -8.59 22.11 5.72
N PHE A 228 -7.60 22.87 5.25
CA PHE A 228 -7.81 23.79 4.13
C PHE A 228 -8.06 23.08 2.81
N ARG A 229 -7.43 21.93 2.57
CA ARG A 229 -7.67 21.11 1.38
C ARG A 229 -9.13 20.62 1.33
N VAL A 230 -9.63 20.07 2.43
CA VAL A 230 -11.03 19.60 2.52
C VAL A 230 -12.01 20.76 2.35
N LYS A 231 -11.75 21.91 2.98
CA LYS A 231 -12.58 23.13 2.80
C LYS A 231 -12.57 23.61 1.35
N TYR A 232 -11.41 23.60 0.69
CA TYR A 232 -11.30 23.98 -0.72
C TYR A 232 -12.06 23.02 -1.63
N GLU A 233 -11.96 21.70 -1.41
CA GLU A 233 -12.70 20.70 -2.17
C GLU A 233 -14.22 20.86 -2.01
N ALA A 234 -14.70 21.13 -0.79
CA ALA A 234 -16.11 21.41 -0.52
C ALA A 234 -16.59 22.68 -1.23
N GLU A 235 -15.83 23.78 -1.14
CA GLU A 235 -16.16 25.05 -1.80
C GLU A 235 -16.14 24.91 -3.33
N LEU A 236 -15.18 24.17 -3.88
CA LEU A 236 -15.10 23.89 -5.30
C LEU A 236 -16.33 23.11 -5.78
N ALA A 237 -16.77 22.10 -5.02
CA ALA A 237 -17.97 21.34 -5.36
C ALA A 237 -19.23 22.23 -5.37
N ILE A 238 -19.39 23.11 -4.37
CA ILE A 238 -20.49 24.08 -4.32
C ILE A 238 -20.41 25.03 -5.52
N ARG A 239 -19.23 25.57 -5.82
CA ARG A 239 -19.01 26.45 -6.96
C ARG A 239 -19.39 25.78 -8.28
N MET A 240 -18.95 24.54 -8.51
CA MET A 240 -19.31 23.78 -9.71
C MET A 240 -20.82 23.56 -9.84
N SER A 241 -21.51 23.27 -8.74
CA SER A 241 -22.98 23.18 -8.72
C SER A 241 -23.62 24.50 -9.14
N VAL A 242 -23.19 25.62 -8.55
CA VAL A 242 -23.72 26.95 -8.89
C VAL A 242 -23.41 27.33 -10.33
N GLU A 243 -22.21 27.01 -10.84
CA GLU A 243 -21.85 27.25 -12.25
C GLU A 243 -22.74 26.43 -13.19
N SER A 244 -23.06 25.18 -12.84
CA SER A 244 -24.03 24.35 -13.58
C SER A 244 -25.42 24.97 -13.56
N ASP A 245 -25.90 25.44 -12.40
CA ASP A 245 -27.20 26.10 -12.27
C ASP A 245 -27.26 27.39 -13.11
N ILE A 246 -26.20 28.20 -13.11
CA ILE A 246 -26.10 29.42 -13.93
C ILE A 246 -26.15 29.06 -15.42
N ALA A 247 -25.43 28.02 -15.85
CA ALA A 247 -25.49 27.55 -17.23
C ALA A 247 -26.90 27.06 -17.62
N GLY A 248 -27.58 26.35 -16.72
CA GLY A 248 -28.98 25.94 -16.88
C GLY A 248 -29.92 27.14 -17.00
N LEU A 249 -29.78 28.15 -16.14
CA LEU A 249 -30.59 29.38 -16.20
C LEU A 249 -30.36 30.15 -17.49
N ARG A 250 -29.13 30.22 -18.00
CA ARG A 250 -28.84 30.83 -19.31
C ARG A 250 -29.56 30.11 -20.43
N LYS A 251 -29.56 28.77 -20.41
CA LYS A 251 -30.31 27.97 -21.39
C LYS A 251 -31.82 28.25 -21.32
N VAL A 252 -32.40 28.33 -20.11
CA VAL A 252 -33.82 28.67 -19.93
C VAL A 252 -34.12 30.07 -20.48
N ILE A 253 -33.22 31.04 -20.28
CA ILE A 253 -33.35 32.38 -20.88
C ILE A 253 -33.34 32.29 -22.42
N ASP A 254 -32.43 31.51 -23.00
CA ASP A 254 -32.38 31.33 -24.45
C ASP A 254 -33.63 30.63 -25.00
N ASP A 255 -34.09 29.55 -24.35
CA ASP A 255 -35.30 28.81 -24.72
C ASP A 255 -36.56 29.71 -24.62
N THR A 256 -36.67 30.52 -23.56
CA THR A 256 -37.79 31.46 -23.39
C THR A 256 -37.74 32.61 -24.39
N ASN A 257 -36.55 33.10 -24.75
CA ASN A 257 -36.39 34.09 -25.81
C ASN A 257 -36.77 33.51 -27.18
N MET A 258 -36.39 32.27 -27.48
CA MET A 258 -36.80 31.59 -28.72
C MET A 258 -38.32 31.42 -28.78
N ALA A 259 -38.96 30.97 -27.70
CA ALA A 259 -40.41 30.87 -27.63
C ALA A 259 -41.10 32.23 -27.80
N ARG A 260 -40.55 33.29 -27.18
CA ARG A 260 -41.05 34.66 -27.37
C ARG A 260 -40.95 35.10 -28.83
N LEU A 261 -39.81 34.89 -29.49
CA LEU A 261 -39.62 35.24 -30.90
C LEU A 261 -40.57 34.46 -31.82
N GLN A 262 -40.82 33.17 -31.53
CA GLN A 262 -41.80 32.37 -32.26
C GLN A 262 -43.21 32.96 -32.13
N LEU A 263 -43.64 33.27 -30.91
CA LEU A 263 -44.95 33.89 -30.65
C LEU A 263 -45.06 35.29 -31.27
N GLU A 264 -43.99 36.10 -31.22
CA GLU A 264 -43.94 37.39 -31.91
C GLU A 264 -44.13 37.23 -33.42
N GLY A 265 -43.48 36.22 -34.03
CA GLY A 265 -43.66 35.88 -35.44
C GLY A 265 -45.07 35.41 -35.78
N GLU A 266 -45.70 34.58 -34.94
CA GLU A 266 -47.11 34.16 -35.10
C GLU A 266 -48.06 35.37 -35.01
N ILE A 267 -47.82 36.30 -34.08
CA ILE A 267 -48.59 37.53 -33.95
C ILE A 267 -48.45 38.40 -35.21
N GLU A 268 -47.24 38.53 -35.77
CA GLU A 268 -47.00 39.27 -37.01
C GLU A 268 -47.70 38.62 -38.20
N ALA A 269 -47.59 37.30 -38.36
CA ALA A 269 -48.27 36.56 -39.42
C ALA A 269 -49.80 36.71 -39.35
N LEU A 270 -50.40 36.60 -38.16
CA LEU A 270 -51.84 36.81 -37.96
C LEU A 270 -52.27 38.26 -38.24
N LYS A 271 -51.42 39.25 -37.93
CA LYS A 271 -51.68 40.65 -38.29
C LYS A 271 -51.64 40.85 -39.81
N GLU A 272 -50.69 40.24 -40.51
CA GLU A 272 -50.62 40.28 -41.97
C GLU A 272 -51.85 39.63 -42.61
N GLU A 273 -52.28 38.47 -42.11
CA GLU A 273 -53.49 37.78 -42.57
C GLU A 273 -54.75 38.64 -42.35
N LEU A 274 -54.85 39.31 -41.20
CA LEU A 274 -55.96 40.22 -40.90
C LEU A 274 -55.97 41.43 -41.86
N ILE A 275 -54.80 42.01 -42.17
CA ILE A 275 -54.67 43.08 -43.15
C ILE A 275 -55.05 42.58 -44.55
N PHE A 276 -54.60 41.40 -44.93
CA PHE A 276 -54.92 40.77 -46.21
C PHE A 276 -56.43 40.56 -46.36
N MET A 277 -57.09 39.96 -45.36
CA MET A 277 -58.54 39.76 -45.34
C MET A 277 -59.32 41.07 -45.40
N ARG A 278 -58.86 42.13 -44.70
CA ARG A 278 -59.47 43.46 -44.80
C ARG A 278 -59.36 44.06 -46.20
N LYS A 279 -58.18 43.98 -46.83
CA LYS A 279 -57.97 44.46 -48.20
C LYS A 279 -58.83 43.69 -49.19
N ASN A 280 -58.86 42.36 -49.09
CA ASN A 280 -59.70 41.53 -49.96
C ASN A 280 -61.18 41.89 -49.79
N HIS A 281 -61.67 42.04 -48.55
CA HIS A 281 -63.03 42.48 -48.31
C HIS A 281 -63.32 43.88 -48.88
N GLU A 282 -62.38 44.82 -48.72
CA GLU A 282 -62.52 46.17 -49.28
C GLU A 282 -62.56 46.16 -50.81
N GLU A 283 -61.75 45.31 -51.46
CA GLU A 283 -61.75 45.09 -52.90
C GLU A 283 -63.04 44.43 -53.39
N GLU A 284 -63.55 43.41 -52.69
CA GLU A 284 -64.84 42.79 -52.98
C GLU A 284 -66.00 43.78 -52.85
N VAL A 285 -66.01 44.59 -51.78
CA VAL A 285 -67.01 45.65 -51.60
C VAL A 285 -66.88 46.69 -52.72
N ARG A 286 -65.67 47.13 -53.08
CA ARG A 286 -65.44 48.05 -54.20
C ARG A 286 -65.92 47.44 -55.53
N SER A 287 -65.65 46.16 -55.77
CA SER A 287 -66.09 45.43 -56.96
C SER A 287 -67.61 45.34 -57.03
N LEU A 288 -68.27 44.94 -55.93
CA LEU A 288 -69.73 44.90 -55.83
C LEU A 288 -70.34 46.30 -55.98
N GLN A 289 -69.73 47.32 -55.39
CA GLN A 289 -70.18 48.71 -55.52
C GLN A 289 -70.00 49.22 -56.96
N ALA A 290 -68.91 48.85 -57.64
CA ALA A 290 -68.71 49.12 -59.07
C ALA A 290 -69.71 48.35 -59.93
N GLN A 291 -70.06 47.11 -59.57
CA GLN A 291 -71.08 46.33 -60.25
C GLN A 291 -72.48 46.92 -60.04
N VAL A 292 -72.79 47.41 -58.83
CA VAL A 292 -74.04 48.12 -58.52
C VAL A 292 -74.09 49.49 -59.22
N SER A 293 -72.97 50.21 -59.31
CA SER A 293 -72.88 51.50 -60.01
C SER A 293 -72.92 51.34 -61.53
N GLY A 294 -72.30 50.29 -62.07
CA GLY A 294 -72.32 49.90 -63.48
C GLY A 294 -73.62 49.22 -63.90
N SER A 295 -74.44 48.77 -62.93
CA SER A 295 -75.84 48.38 -63.13
C SER A 295 -76.81 49.51 -62.80
N GLY A 296 -76.32 50.76 -62.81
CA GLY A 296 -77.13 51.91 -63.19
C GLY A 296 -77.81 51.60 -64.52
N LEU A 297 -79.12 51.43 -64.44
CA LEU A 297 -80.00 50.87 -65.45
C LEU A 297 -80.00 51.70 -66.74
N THR A 298 -79.09 51.39 -67.66
CA THR A 298 -79.27 51.60 -69.10
C THR A 298 -78.74 50.36 -69.82
N VAL A 299 -79.66 49.51 -70.25
CA VAL A 299 -79.38 48.41 -71.17
C VAL A 299 -79.19 49.04 -72.56
N GLU A 300 -77.94 49.38 -72.88
CA GLU A 300 -77.53 49.59 -74.26
C GLU A 300 -76.61 48.44 -74.68
N VAL A 301 -77.16 47.63 -75.57
CA VAL A 301 -76.48 46.54 -76.28
C VAL A 301 -75.48 47.20 -77.23
N ASP A 302 -74.24 47.38 -76.78
CA ASP A 302 -73.15 47.76 -77.68
C ASP A 302 -72.66 46.50 -78.40
N ALA A 303 -73.01 46.42 -79.68
CA ALA A 303 -72.65 45.33 -80.55
C ALA A 303 -71.13 45.40 -80.84
N PRO A 304 -70.32 44.42 -80.38
CA PRO A 304 -68.92 44.43 -80.72
C PRO A 304 -68.80 44.23 -82.23
N LYS A 305 -68.06 45.13 -82.89
CA LYS A 305 -67.59 45.00 -84.26
C LYS A 305 -67.15 43.56 -84.49
N ALA A 306 -67.63 42.93 -85.56
CA ALA A 306 -67.34 41.55 -85.93
C ALA A 306 -65.88 41.19 -85.65
N GLN A 307 -65.65 40.60 -84.47
CA GLN A 307 -64.35 40.10 -84.08
C GLN A 307 -64.16 38.88 -84.96
N ASP A 308 -63.07 38.88 -85.73
CA ASP A 308 -62.72 37.78 -86.61
C ASP A 308 -62.62 36.50 -85.76
N LEU A 309 -63.69 35.69 -85.78
CA LEU A 309 -63.84 34.51 -84.92
C LEU A 309 -62.67 33.54 -85.14
N GLY A 310 -62.04 33.57 -86.32
CA GLY A 310 -60.81 32.83 -86.60
C GLY A 310 -59.62 33.30 -85.76
N LYS A 311 -59.45 34.61 -85.57
CA LYS A 311 -58.41 35.19 -84.69
C LYS A 311 -58.72 34.92 -83.22
N VAL A 312 -59.97 35.06 -82.79
CA VAL A 312 -60.37 34.79 -81.40
C VAL A 312 -60.21 33.30 -81.05
N LEU A 313 -60.61 32.39 -81.93
CA LEU A 313 -60.40 30.95 -81.73
C LEU A 313 -58.92 30.55 -81.79
N ALA A 314 -58.13 31.19 -82.66
CA ALA A 314 -56.67 30.99 -82.71
C ALA A 314 -55.98 31.53 -81.45
N GLU A 315 -56.43 32.67 -80.93
CA GLU A 315 -55.92 33.27 -79.70
C GLU A 315 -56.32 32.46 -78.46
N ILE A 316 -57.56 31.95 -78.40
CA ILE A 316 -57.98 31.02 -77.35
C ILE A 316 -57.13 29.73 -77.40
N ARG A 317 -56.89 29.16 -78.59
CA ARG A 317 -55.98 28.01 -78.73
C ARG A 317 -54.56 28.33 -78.28
N ALA A 318 -54.01 29.47 -78.69
CA ALA A 318 -52.69 29.91 -78.26
C ALA A 318 -52.61 30.13 -76.74
N GLN A 319 -53.68 30.64 -76.11
CA GLN A 319 -53.78 30.78 -74.66
C GLN A 319 -53.85 29.43 -73.95
N TYR A 320 -54.60 28.46 -74.49
CA TYR A 320 -54.64 27.09 -73.95
C TYR A 320 -53.31 26.37 -74.10
N ASP A 321 -52.65 26.49 -75.25
CA ASP A 321 -51.33 25.90 -75.49
C ASP A 321 -50.29 26.54 -74.56
N ALA A 322 -50.32 27.86 -74.38
CA ALA A 322 -49.45 28.57 -73.44
C ALA A 322 -49.75 28.19 -71.97
N LEU A 323 -51.02 28.02 -71.59
CA LEU A 323 -51.40 27.59 -70.25
C LEU A 323 -50.98 26.13 -69.99
N ALA A 324 -51.15 25.25 -70.97
CA ALA A 324 -50.71 23.86 -70.88
C ALA A 324 -49.18 23.75 -70.73
N GLN A 325 -48.42 24.55 -71.51
CA GLN A 325 -46.97 24.65 -71.38
C GLN A 325 -46.56 25.17 -70.01
N LYS A 326 -47.17 26.27 -69.53
CA LYS A 326 -46.92 26.80 -68.18
C LYS A 326 -47.23 25.78 -67.09
N ASN A 327 -48.33 25.05 -67.20
CA ASN A 327 -48.70 24.02 -66.24
C ASN A 327 -47.67 22.87 -66.22
N LEU A 328 -47.17 22.44 -67.39
CA LEU A 328 -46.12 21.42 -67.47
C LEU A 328 -44.82 21.91 -66.84
N GLU A 329 -44.39 23.14 -67.13
CA GLU A 329 -43.19 23.72 -66.53
C GLU A 329 -43.32 23.91 -65.02
N GLU A 330 -44.49 24.35 -64.53
CA GLU A 330 -44.75 24.49 -63.11
C GLU A 330 -44.79 23.14 -62.39
N LEU A 331 -45.36 22.12 -63.00
CA LEU A 331 -45.33 20.75 -62.49
C LEU A 331 -43.89 20.23 -62.44
N GLU A 332 -43.12 20.37 -63.52
CA GLU A 332 -41.72 19.94 -63.56
C GLU A 332 -40.86 20.67 -62.50
N LYS A 333 -41.08 21.98 -62.30
CA LYS A 333 -40.44 22.74 -61.22
C LYS A 333 -40.85 22.26 -59.84
N GLN A 334 -42.14 21.98 -59.61
CA GLN A 334 -42.64 21.47 -58.33
C GLN A 334 -42.09 20.08 -58.03
N TRP A 335 -42.12 19.16 -59.00
CA TRP A 335 -41.57 17.82 -58.85
C TRP A 335 -40.05 17.86 -58.67
N GLY A 336 -39.34 18.69 -59.43
CA GLY A 336 -37.91 18.91 -59.27
C GLY A 336 -37.57 19.46 -57.89
N GLN A 337 -38.34 20.42 -57.38
CA GLN A 337 -38.18 20.96 -56.03
C GLN A 337 -38.42 19.89 -54.97
N GLN A 338 -39.53 19.15 -55.04
CA GLN A 338 -39.85 18.08 -54.09
C GLN A 338 -38.78 16.97 -54.08
N ILE A 339 -38.28 16.56 -55.25
CA ILE A 339 -37.20 15.56 -55.34
C ILE A 339 -35.92 16.13 -54.72
N SER A 340 -35.58 17.39 -54.98
CA SER A 340 -34.38 18.02 -54.41
C SER A 340 -34.46 18.15 -52.89
N GLU A 341 -35.61 18.56 -52.36
CA GLU A 341 -35.86 18.72 -50.93
C GLU A 341 -35.83 17.36 -50.22
N SER A 342 -36.55 16.36 -50.76
CA SER A 342 -36.51 14.99 -50.25
C SER A 342 -35.10 14.40 -50.31
N THR A 343 -34.33 14.67 -51.37
CA THR A 343 -32.94 14.22 -51.47
C THR A 343 -32.06 14.88 -50.39
N ILE A 344 -32.24 16.18 -50.15
CA ILE A 344 -31.52 16.90 -49.10
C ILE A 344 -31.86 16.32 -47.73
N GLU A 345 -33.14 16.13 -47.41
CA GLU A 345 -33.60 15.54 -46.15
C GLU A 345 -33.05 14.12 -45.95
N ILE A 346 -33.10 13.27 -46.98
CA ILE A 346 -32.53 11.91 -46.91
C ILE A 346 -31.02 11.97 -46.65
N THR A 347 -30.29 12.88 -47.31
CA THR A 347 -28.84 13.00 -47.09
C THR A 347 -28.50 13.57 -45.70
N GLN A 348 -29.32 14.48 -45.16
CA GLN A 348 -29.16 15.02 -43.81
C GLN A 348 -29.45 13.93 -42.78
N SER A 349 -30.59 13.26 -42.90
CA SER A 349 -30.96 12.13 -42.04
C SER A 349 -29.92 11.00 -42.08
N SER A 350 -29.38 10.68 -43.26
CA SER A 350 -28.30 9.68 -43.38
C SER A 350 -27.03 10.12 -42.63
N LYS A 351 -26.64 11.39 -42.72
CA LYS A 351 -25.48 11.92 -41.99
C LYS A 351 -25.71 11.86 -40.47
N GLU A 352 -26.89 12.25 -40.01
CA GLU A 352 -27.27 12.16 -38.60
C GLU A 352 -27.18 10.73 -38.10
N VAL A 353 -27.74 9.77 -38.85
CA VAL A 353 -27.64 8.33 -38.54
C VAL A 353 -26.18 7.87 -38.49
N ASP A 354 -25.33 8.32 -39.40
CA ASP A 354 -23.91 7.94 -39.41
C ASP A 354 -23.15 8.54 -38.21
N THR A 355 -23.45 9.77 -37.80
CA THR A 355 -22.88 10.38 -36.59
C THR A 355 -23.39 9.70 -35.30
N ALA A 356 -24.67 9.32 -35.26
CA ALA A 356 -25.22 8.55 -34.15
C ALA A 356 -24.56 7.15 -34.09
N ARG A 357 -24.29 6.52 -35.24
CA ARG A 357 -23.57 5.24 -35.31
C ARG A 357 -22.13 5.37 -34.83
N SER A 358 -21.39 6.41 -35.23
CA SER A 358 -20.01 6.60 -34.78
C SER A 358 -19.92 6.84 -33.28
N THR A 359 -20.80 7.68 -32.72
CA THR A 359 -20.85 7.92 -31.26
C THR A 359 -21.19 6.66 -30.48
N VAL A 360 -22.11 5.81 -30.96
CA VAL A 360 -22.41 4.51 -30.33
C VAL A 360 -21.19 3.58 -30.35
N VAL A 361 -20.42 3.55 -31.44
CA VAL A 361 -19.20 2.75 -31.53
C VAL A 361 -18.13 3.27 -30.57
N ASP A 362 -17.95 4.58 -30.47
CA ASP A 362 -16.96 5.18 -29.58
C ASP A 362 -17.33 4.99 -28.10
N LEU A 363 -18.62 5.10 -27.75
CA LEU A 363 -19.13 4.77 -26.41
C LEU A 363 -18.95 3.29 -26.07
N ARG A 364 -19.12 2.39 -27.04
CA ARG A 364 -18.84 0.96 -26.81
C ARG A 364 -17.36 0.70 -26.57
N ARG A 365 -16.47 1.36 -27.32
CA ARG A 365 -15.02 1.25 -27.12
C ARG A 365 -14.59 1.80 -25.75
N SER A 366 -15.13 2.95 -25.35
CA SER A 366 -14.84 3.52 -24.03
C SER A 366 -15.35 2.63 -22.90
N ALA A 367 -16.57 2.08 -23.02
CA ALA A 367 -17.10 1.11 -22.06
C ALA A 367 -16.21 -0.13 -21.94
N GLN A 368 -15.77 -0.72 -23.07
CA GLN A 368 -14.86 -1.87 -23.07
C GLN A 368 -13.51 -1.54 -22.43
N THR A 369 -12.97 -0.34 -22.67
CA THR A 369 -11.70 0.10 -22.07
C THR A 369 -11.84 0.22 -20.55
N LEU A 370 -12.94 0.82 -20.07
CA LEU A 370 -13.22 0.94 -18.65
C LEU A 370 -13.46 -0.43 -17.98
N GLU A 371 -14.10 -1.38 -18.66
CA GLU A 371 -14.27 -2.75 -18.16
C GLU A 371 -12.92 -3.46 -17.98
N ILE A 372 -12.00 -3.31 -18.95
CA ILE A 372 -10.64 -3.87 -18.87
C ILE A 372 -9.85 -3.23 -17.72
N ASP A 373 -9.94 -1.90 -17.57
CA ASP A 373 -9.28 -1.19 -16.47
C ASP A 373 -9.82 -1.64 -15.10
N LEU A 374 -11.14 -1.84 -15.01
CA LEU A 374 -11.80 -2.34 -13.80
C LEU A 374 -11.32 -3.77 -13.48
N GLU A 375 -11.28 -4.66 -14.45
CA GLU A 375 -10.77 -6.03 -14.27
C GLU A 375 -9.28 -6.04 -13.89
N SER A 376 -8.47 -5.16 -14.50
CA SER A 376 -7.06 -4.95 -14.13
C SER A 376 -6.91 -4.50 -12.68
N LEU A 377 -7.70 -3.52 -12.23
CA LEU A 377 -7.70 -3.04 -10.85
C LEU A 377 -8.17 -4.12 -9.86
N ARG A 378 -9.18 -4.93 -10.22
CA ARG A 378 -9.61 -6.09 -9.41
C ARG A 378 -8.48 -7.10 -9.25
N ASN A 379 -7.75 -7.40 -10.32
CA ASN A 379 -6.61 -8.31 -10.29
C ASN A 379 -5.46 -7.75 -9.43
N GLN A 380 -5.16 -6.45 -9.55
CA GLN A 380 -4.17 -5.79 -8.70
C GLN A 380 -4.57 -5.83 -7.23
N ASN A 381 -5.84 -5.56 -6.91
CA ASN A 381 -6.34 -5.63 -5.54
C ASN A 381 -6.21 -7.06 -4.99
N GLY A 382 -6.65 -8.07 -5.74
CA GLY A 382 -6.48 -9.47 -5.36
C GLY A 382 -5.02 -9.87 -5.11
N ALA A 383 -4.09 -9.37 -5.93
CA ALA A 383 -2.66 -9.61 -5.75
C ALA A 383 -2.10 -8.93 -4.47
N LEU A 384 -2.52 -7.70 -4.19
CA LEU A 384 -2.13 -6.96 -2.99
C LEU A 384 -2.69 -7.62 -1.72
N GLU A 385 -3.96 -8.01 -1.72
CA GLU A 385 -4.55 -8.76 -0.61
C GLU A 385 -3.88 -10.12 -0.40
N GLY A 386 -3.50 -10.81 -1.48
CA GLY A 386 -2.73 -12.05 -1.42
C GLY A 386 -1.37 -11.84 -0.75
N SER A 387 -0.63 -10.82 -1.19
CA SER A 387 0.64 -10.44 -0.58
C SER A 387 0.50 -10.05 0.89
N LEU A 388 -0.58 -9.35 1.26
CA LEU A 388 -0.86 -9.00 2.65
C LEU A 388 -1.06 -10.26 3.50
N ARG A 389 -1.91 -11.19 3.06
CA ARG A 389 -2.15 -12.47 3.76
C ARG A 389 -0.88 -13.31 3.89
N GLU A 390 -0.03 -13.33 2.86
CA GLU A 390 1.27 -14.02 2.92
C GLU A 390 2.19 -13.39 3.97
N VAL A 391 2.26 -12.06 4.02
CA VAL A 391 3.09 -11.34 5.00
C VAL A 391 2.57 -11.54 6.42
N GLU A 392 1.26 -11.43 6.63
CA GLU A 392 0.60 -11.70 7.91
C GLU A 392 0.88 -13.13 8.39
N SER A 393 0.75 -14.13 7.50
CA SER A 393 1.05 -15.53 7.80
C SER A 393 2.52 -15.75 8.18
N ARG A 394 3.46 -15.11 7.45
CA ARG A 394 4.89 -15.16 7.78
C ARG A 394 5.17 -14.56 9.15
N TYR A 395 4.59 -13.40 9.47
CA TYR A 395 4.76 -12.77 10.77
C TYR A 395 4.11 -13.58 11.90
N ALA A 396 2.93 -14.16 11.68
CA ALA A 396 2.29 -15.04 12.64
C ALA A 396 3.17 -16.24 12.98
N LEU A 397 3.77 -16.88 11.96
CA LEU A 397 4.71 -17.99 12.16
C LEU A 397 5.98 -17.54 12.91
N GLN A 398 6.54 -16.38 12.58
CA GLN A 398 7.70 -15.83 13.29
C GLN A 398 7.37 -15.54 14.76
N MET A 399 6.19 -14.99 15.04
CA MET A 399 5.73 -14.74 16.42
C MET A 399 5.55 -16.04 17.19
N GLU A 400 4.99 -17.08 16.57
CA GLU A 400 4.88 -18.40 17.17
C GLU A 400 6.25 -19.01 17.48
N GLN A 401 7.21 -18.88 16.56
CA GLN A 401 8.59 -19.33 16.77
C GLN A 401 9.27 -18.60 17.93
N LEU A 402 9.17 -17.28 17.98
CA LEU A 402 9.74 -16.46 19.06
C LEU A 402 9.08 -16.80 20.40
N ASN A 403 7.76 -16.92 20.44
CA ASN A 403 7.02 -17.32 21.63
C ASN A 403 7.45 -18.73 22.10
N GLY A 404 7.68 -19.66 21.17
CA GLY A 404 8.24 -20.97 21.47
C GLY A 404 9.65 -20.92 22.07
N LEU A 405 10.51 -20.01 21.62
CA LEU A 405 11.83 -19.79 22.22
C LEU A 405 11.74 -19.21 23.62
N ILE A 406 10.83 -18.24 23.84
CA ILE A 406 10.57 -17.65 25.16
C ILE A 406 10.12 -18.75 26.13
N LEU A 407 9.12 -19.56 25.75
CA LEU A 407 8.61 -20.64 26.60
C LEU A 407 9.69 -21.67 26.96
N ARG A 408 10.59 -22.01 26.02
CA ARG A 408 11.73 -22.91 26.30
C ARG A 408 12.71 -22.27 27.28
N ALA A 409 13.09 -21.02 27.07
CA ALA A 409 13.99 -20.30 27.97
C ALA A 409 13.39 -20.14 29.37
N GLU A 410 12.10 -19.84 29.47
CA GLU A 410 11.36 -19.79 30.75
C GLU A 410 11.37 -21.14 31.46
N ALA A 411 11.18 -22.24 30.72
CA ALA A 411 11.25 -23.59 31.27
C ALA A 411 12.66 -23.95 31.77
N GLU A 412 13.71 -23.64 31.00
CA GLU A 412 15.11 -23.84 31.40
C GLU A 412 15.45 -23.03 32.66
N LEU A 413 14.99 -21.77 32.73
CA LEU A 413 15.19 -20.90 33.89
C LEU A 413 14.45 -21.46 35.13
N ALA A 414 13.22 -21.95 34.96
CA ALA A 414 12.46 -22.61 36.03
C ALA A 414 13.17 -23.88 36.52
N GLN A 415 13.73 -24.70 35.61
CA GLN A 415 14.52 -25.87 35.96
C GLN A 415 15.79 -25.50 36.74
N ALA A 416 16.55 -24.52 36.28
CA ALA A 416 17.76 -24.07 36.96
C ALA A 416 17.47 -23.50 38.37
N ARG A 417 16.36 -22.76 38.53
CA ARG A 417 15.89 -22.31 39.85
C ARG A 417 15.52 -23.47 40.76
N GLY A 418 14.84 -24.48 40.22
CA GLY A 418 14.49 -25.69 40.96
C GLY A 418 15.73 -26.46 41.44
N GLU A 419 16.72 -26.62 40.57
CA GLU A 419 17.99 -27.27 40.92
C GLU A 419 18.80 -26.47 41.95
N LEU A 420 18.84 -25.14 41.82
CA LEU A 420 19.49 -24.29 42.81
C LEU A 420 18.82 -24.39 44.18
N GLN A 421 17.48 -24.42 44.21
CA GLN A 421 16.74 -24.60 45.45
C GLN A 421 17.04 -25.97 46.08
N ARG A 422 17.07 -27.03 45.26
CA ARG A 422 17.42 -28.39 45.70
C ARG A 422 18.83 -28.43 46.30
N GLN A 423 19.81 -27.81 45.64
CA GLN A 423 21.18 -27.71 46.14
C GLN A 423 21.24 -26.91 47.45
N ALA A 424 20.51 -25.80 47.56
CA ALA A 424 20.45 -25.02 48.80
C ALA A 424 19.90 -25.85 49.97
N ASP A 425 18.86 -26.65 49.73
CA ASP A 425 18.28 -27.54 50.74
C ASP A 425 19.28 -28.64 51.14
N GLU A 426 20.02 -29.22 50.20
CA GLU A 426 21.10 -30.19 50.46
C GLU A 426 22.25 -29.58 51.26
N TYR A 427 22.71 -28.38 50.92
CA TYR A 427 23.73 -27.66 51.67
C TYR A 427 23.27 -27.37 53.10
N GLN A 428 22.01 -26.97 53.28
CA GLN A 428 21.45 -26.73 54.61
C GLN A 428 21.40 -28.02 55.44
N ALA A 429 21.02 -29.15 54.82
CA ALA A 429 21.04 -30.45 55.47
C ALA A 429 22.46 -30.86 55.90
N LEU A 430 23.46 -30.67 55.02
CA LEU A 430 24.86 -30.95 55.32
C LEU A 430 25.40 -30.07 56.45
N LEU A 431 25.03 -28.78 56.45
CA LEU A 431 25.40 -27.84 57.50
C LEU A 431 24.81 -28.26 58.85
N ASN A 432 23.56 -28.70 58.87
CA ASN A 432 22.94 -29.25 60.09
C ASN A 432 23.69 -30.49 60.61
N VAL A 433 24.13 -31.39 59.73
CA VAL A 433 24.93 -32.57 60.13
C VAL A 433 26.30 -32.14 60.65
N LYS A 434 26.97 -31.20 59.98
CA LYS A 434 28.24 -30.61 60.42
C LYS A 434 28.12 -30.02 61.82
N SER A 435 27.09 -29.20 62.08
CA SER A 435 26.85 -28.62 63.40
C SER A 435 26.60 -29.68 64.48
N LYS A 436 25.93 -30.80 64.16
CA LYS A 436 25.78 -31.93 65.08
C LYS A 436 27.11 -32.60 65.39
N LEU A 437 27.91 -32.90 64.37
CA LEU A 437 29.24 -33.51 64.54
C LEU A 437 30.20 -32.60 65.30
N GLU A 438 30.17 -31.28 65.06
CA GLU A 438 30.95 -30.32 65.82
C GLU A 438 30.57 -30.30 67.31
N ALA A 439 29.28 -30.42 67.62
CA ALA A 439 28.82 -30.56 69.00
C ALA A 439 29.31 -31.88 69.63
N GLU A 440 29.26 -33.00 68.91
CA GLU A 440 29.82 -34.28 69.38
C GLU A 440 31.33 -34.18 69.63
N ILE A 441 32.11 -33.60 68.71
CA ILE A 441 33.55 -33.38 68.89
C ILE A 441 33.82 -32.48 70.10
N ALA A 442 33.02 -31.44 70.32
CA ALA A 442 33.15 -30.59 71.51
C ALA A 442 32.93 -31.40 72.80
N THR A 443 31.92 -32.27 72.83
CA THR A 443 31.70 -33.18 73.98
C THR A 443 32.86 -34.17 74.16
N TYR A 444 33.40 -34.74 73.07
CA TYR A 444 34.55 -35.64 73.15
C TYR A 444 35.81 -34.92 73.66
N ARG A 445 36.06 -33.68 73.23
CA ARG A 445 37.17 -32.86 73.74
C ARG A 445 37.03 -32.56 75.23
N GLN A 446 35.82 -32.19 75.67
CA GLN A 446 35.53 -31.96 77.10
C GLN A 446 35.77 -33.21 77.96
N LEU A 447 35.47 -34.40 77.44
CA LEU A 447 35.75 -35.67 78.13
C LEU A 447 37.26 -35.99 78.17
N LEU A 448 38.00 -35.66 77.10
CA LEU A 448 39.43 -35.96 76.97
C LEU A 448 40.34 -34.98 77.73
N ASP A 449 39.96 -33.71 77.87
CA ASP A 449 40.73 -32.70 78.62
C ASP A 449 40.70 -32.90 80.15
N GLY A 450 40.07 -33.98 80.63
CA GLY A 450 39.94 -34.29 82.06
C GLY A 450 38.84 -33.45 82.68
N GLY A 451 37.62 -34.00 82.72
CA GLY A 451 36.44 -33.29 83.22
C GLY A 451 36.60 -32.77 84.65
N GLU A 452 36.81 -31.47 84.81
CA GLU A 452 36.45 -30.77 86.04
C GLU A 452 34.93 -30.53 86.03
N GLN A 453 34.26 -31.32 86.88
CA GLN A 453 32.84 -31.25 87.25
C GLN A 453 31.80 -31.33 86.13
N LEU A 454 31.37 -32.55 85.81
CA LEU A 454 29.99 -32.79 85.39
C LEU A 454 29.04 -32.46 86.57
N SER A 455 28.65 -31.20 86.71
CA SER A 455 27.55 -30.80 87.58
C SER A 455 26.24 -31.24 86.95
N LEU A 456 25.44 -32.00 87.69
CA LEU A 456 24.09 -32.49 87.34
C LEU A 456 23.07 -31.38 87.01
N GLN A 457 23.45 -30.10 87.11
CA GLN A 457 22.58 -28.96 86.80
C GLN A 457 22.42 -28.68 85.29
N ASP A 458 23.44 -28.89 84.46
CA ASP A 458 23.37 -28.57 83.02
C ASP A 458 22.50 -29.56 82.21
N ALA A 459 22.20 -30.73 82.77
CA ALA A 459 21.30 -31.71 82.15
C ALA A 459 19.82 -31.36 82.36
N LEU A 460 19.47 -30.58 83.40
CA LEU A 460 18.08 -30.18 83.68
C LEU A 460 17.60 -29.00 82.82
N ASP A 461 18.49 -28.06 82.49
CA ASP A 461 18.10 -26.85 81.76
C ASP A 461 17.79 -27.11 80.26
N LYS A 462 18.26 -28.24 79.71
CA LYS A 462 18.00 -28.62 78.31
C LYS A 462 16.63 -29.27 78.06
N GLU A 463 15.92 -29.74 79.08
CA GLU A 463 14.58 -30.33 78.92
C GLU A 463 13.42 -29.33 79.06
N SER A 464 13.64 -28.14 79.65
CA SER A 464 12.55 -27.21 80.00
C SER A 464 12.21 -26.11 78.98
N SER A 465 12.87 -26.02 77.83
CA SER A 465 12.51 -25.01 76.81
C SER A 465 12.59 -25.53 75.37
N SER A 466 11.45 -26.01 74.86
CA SER A 466 11.24 -26.21 73.42
C SER A 466 10.64 -24.93 72.82
N SER A 467 11.47 -24.08 72.23
CA SER A 467 11.00 -22.95 71.42
C SER A 467 10.85 -23.39 69.96
N THR A 468 9.63 -23.48 69.46
CA THR A 468 9.36 -23.67 68.02
C THR A 468 9.20 -22.29 67.37
N VAL A 469 10.16 -21.92 66.51
CA VAL A 469 10.11 -20.68 65.72
C VAL A 469 9.47 -21.00 64.37
N ARG A 470 8.37 -20.32 64.02
CA ARG A 470 7.71 -20.44 62.72
C ARG A 470 7.91 -19.14 61.95
N SER A 471 8.79 -19.15 60.94
CA SER A 471 8.98 -18.03 60.02
C SER A 471 8.18 -18.27 58.73
N SER A 472 7.27 -17.36 58.39
CA SER A 472 6.56 -17.41 57.10
C SER A 472 6.96 -16.20 56.27
N GLN A 473 7.51 -16.46 55.08
CA GLN A 473 7.95 -15.45 54.12
C GLN A 473 7.02 -15.50 52.90
N ARG A 474 6.36 -14.38 52.59
CA ARG A 474 5.51 -14.26 51.39
C ARG A 474 6.23 -13.43 50.34
N MET A 475 6.51 -14.05 49.18
CA MET A 475 7.19 -13.45 48.05
C MET A 475 6.17 -13.02 46.99
N LEU A 476 6.25 -11.77 46.53
CA LEU A 476 5.59 -11.28 45.31
C LEU A 476 6.66 -10.53 44.49
N ASP A 477 6.80 -10.87 43.21
CA ASP A 477 7.75 -10.27 42.25
C ASP A 477 9.19 -10.09 42.77
N GLY A 478 9.73 -11.12 43.43
CA GLY A 478 11.15 -11.18 43.80
C GLY A 478 11.60 -10.22 44.92
N LYS A 479 10.68 -9.50 45.58
CA LYS A 479 11.02 -8.62 46.72
C LYS A 479 10.24 -9.00 47.98
N VAL A 480 10.92 -9.06 49.13
CA VAL A 480 10.32 -9.44 50.42
C VAL A 480 9.51 -8.27 50.97
N VAL A 481 8.18 -8.39 51.00
CA VAL A 481 7.28 -7.29 51.40
C VAL A 481 6.90 -7.35 52.88
N THR A 482 6.88 -8.53 53.51
CA THR A 482 6.65 -8.65 54.96
C THR A 482 7.38 -9.88 55.54
N GLU A 483 8.11 -9.66 56.64
CA GLU A 483 8.71 -10.72 57.46
C GLU A 483 8.02 -10.66 58.84
N THR A 484 7.31 -11.72 59.22
CA THR A 484 6.72 -11.84 60.55
C THR A 484 7.35 -13.03 61.26
N LYS A 485 7.95 -12.77 62.43
CA LYS A 485 8.55 -13.78 63.30
C LYS A 485 7.68 -13.92 64.54
N GLU A 486 7.00 -15.04 64.66
CA GLU A 486 6.29 -15.41 65.88
C GLU A 486 7.13 -16.43 66.65
N VAL A 487 7.58 -16.03 67.84
CA VAL A 487 8.31 -16.89 68.78
C VAL A 487 7.33 -17.31 69.86
N LYS A 488 6.94 -18.58 69.86
CA LYS A 488 6.08 -19.15 70.90
C LYS A 488 6.95 -19.97 71.85
N VAL A 489 7.24 -19.40 73.01
CA VAL A 489 7.96 -20.08 74.08
C VAL A 489 6.93 -20.85 74.91
N ARG A 490 7.02 -22.18 74.94
CA ARG A 490 6.24 -23.02 75.84
C ARG A 490 7.18 -23.48 76.95
N VAL A 491 6.94 -22.98 78.16
CA VAL A 491 7.51 -23.53 79.40
C VAL A 491 6.62 -24.69 79.80
N LEU A 492 7.19 -25.90 79.93
CA LEU A 492 6.48 -27.06 80.47
C LEU A 492 6.55 -27.07 81.99
#